data_AF-M1S6I2-F1
#
_entry.id   AF-M1S6I2-F1
#
_cell.length_a   1.000
_cell.length_b   1.000
_cell.length_c   1.000
_cell.angle_alpha   90.00
_cell.angle_beta   90.00
_cell.angle_gamma   90.00
#
_symmetry.space_group_name_H-M   'P 1'
#
loop_
_entity.id
_entity.type
_entity.pdbx_description
1 polymer ?
#
loop_
_entity_poly.entity_id
_entity_poly.type
_entity_poly.pdbx_seq_one_letter_code
_entity_poly.pdbx_strand_id
1 'polypeptide(L)'
;MTEKAQDPSRRSFLKNAGLGTMGLAAGALGSHSALAGGNAVLTGADDKNKSYIKTDKRKKLIYNGYLITMDEQYGDIEDGAVLVDGDKIVDVGPVSKFAGVDAELIDADGGIILPGIIDSHRHTWMSLLRGISADMSLAGFLGSTFYGIGSVMEPEDIRMAALVGSVEALNAGVTTILDCCDCVNSPDHAPAAIESLRASGIRSIYAYGMQAYDYKGSNRFRSHQQRLDVMKNIHQQYYGSGNKTLNQMGVLLSDFGTIPFAHTAKEIELANDLGIFVASHTGAAEKSILLKGLHELKHNNLLKPGHLHIHCTSLDNSEWKILKETGGKVSIAPETEMQMGMGRPPFRASLDHGFKPGLSSDIVCVGSGDLFSQMRLGLQFQRCMDSEAEANRTGKTTTKIDLSVRDALTWATHGSAEAMGMEKEIGSITKGKKADIIIVSQKEAFVPSSYPAGSVVLQTTSSGVDTVIINGDVKKRFGKLTQQNTDKIRSDATEALRRIQKAAKKLPKQTAEEVATFFDAAQEQARENFSAGYSYKK
;
A
#
# COMPACT_ATOMS: atom_id res chain seq x y z
N MET A 1 24.95 -28.71 67.56
CA MET A 1 24.38 -27.49 68.18
C MET A 1 24.04 -26.55 67.03
N THR A 2 22.80 -26.65 66.55
CA THR A 2 21.73 -25.60 66.59
C THR A 2 21.91 -24.59 65.47
N GLU A 3 20.99 -24.30 64.56
CA GLU A 3 19.58 -24.70 64.36
C GLU A 3 19.21 -24.30 62.92
N LYS A 4 18.40 -25.13 62.23
CA LYS A 4 17.78 -24.86 60.92
C LYS A 4 16.27 -24.76 61.13
N ALA A 5 15.64 -23.69 60.61
CA ALA A 5 14.20 -23.52 60.45
C ALA A 5 14.00 -22.39 59.41
N GLN A 6 12.99 -22.30 58.55
CA GLN A 6 11.80 -23.12 58.24
C GLN A 6 11.24 -22.57 56.91
N ASP A 7 10.60 -23.45 56.14
CA ASP A 7 9.71 -23.16 55.01
C ASP A 7 8.34 -22.63 55.52
N PRO A 8 7.51 -21.96 54.68
CA PRO A 8 6.33 -22.68 54.19
C PRO A 8 5.90 -22.40 52.73
N SER A 9 5.99 -23.46 51.92
CA SER A 9 4.94 -24.12 51.15
C SER A 9 3.97 -23.28 50.29
N ARG A 10 4.15 -23.35 48.97
CA ARG A 10 3.10 -23.21 47.95
C ARG A 10 2.53 -24.60 47.58
N ARG A 11 1.28 -24.86 47.96
CA ARG A 11 0.32 -25.83 47.36
C ARG A 11 -0.86 -24.96 46.89
N SER A 12 -1.64 -25.19 45.84
CA SER A 12 -1.79 -26.24 44.84
C SER A 12 -2.98 -25.76 43.98
N PHE A 13 -2.94 -25.78 42.64
CA PHE A 13 -4.17 -25.82 41.84
C PHE A 13 -3.85 -26.29 40.41
N LEU A 14 -3.90 -27.60 40.18
CA LEU A 14 -4.02 -28.24 38.87
C LEU A 14 -4.55 -29.67 39.09
N LYS A 15 -5.83 -29.88 38.74
CA LYS A 15 -6.42 -31.10 38.13
C LYS A 15 -7.95 -31.03 38.24
N ASN A 16 -8.63 -31.05 37.11
CA ASN A 16 -9.60 -32.11 36.79
C ASN A 16 -9.95 -32.08 35.30
N ALA A 17 -9.76 -33.24 34.68
CA ALA A 17 -10.33 -33.61 33.40
C ALA A 17 -11.73 -34.17 33.64
N GLY A 18 -12.65 -33.97 32.68
CA GLY A 18 -13.96 -34.61 32.65
C GLY A 18 -14.48 -34.67 31.21
N LEU A 19 -14.55 -35.89 30.68
CA LEU A 19 -15.10 -36.24 29.36
C LEU A 19 -16.59 -35.91 29.24
N GLY A 20 -17.03 -35.59 28.02
CA GLY A 20 -18.44 -35.43 27.66
C GLY A 20 -18.70 -35.52 26.15
N THR A 21 -18.72 -36.76 25.64
CA THR A 21 -19.56 -37.32 24.55
C THR A 21 -20.01 -36.48 23.34
N MET A 22 -19.70 -37.03 22.16
CA MET A 22 -20.29 -36.76 20.84
C MET A 22 -21.82 -36.88 20.83
N GLY A 23 -22.48 -36.00 20.07
CA GLY A 23 -23.87 -36.14 19.62
C GLY A 23 -24.03 -35.58 18.21
N LEU A 24 -24.18 -36.49 17.24
CA LEU A 24 -24.61 -36.24 15.87
C LEU A 24 -26.13 -36.05 15.85
N ALA A 25 -26.63 -35.00 15.18
CA ALA A 25 -27.99 -34.98 14.66
C ALA A 25 -28.08 -34.10 13.41
N ALA A 26 -28.43 -34.74 12.29
CA ALA A 26 -28.77 -34.13 11.02
C ALA A 26 -30.17 -33.49 11.06
N GLY A 27 -30.37 -32.43 10.28
CA GLY A 27 -31.68 -31.80 10.06
C GLY A 27 -31.70 -31.11 8.70
N ALA A 28 -32.72 -31.42 7.92
CA ALA A 28 -32.73 -31.31 6.47
C ALA A 28 -33.12 -29.93 5.89
N LEU A 29 -32.60 -29.71 4.69
CA LEU A 29 -33.10 -28.97 3.53
C LEU A 29 -34.54 -28.45 3.59
N GLY A 30 -34.69 -27.16 3.28
CA GLY A 30 -35.93 -26.55 2.78
C GLY A 30 -35.62 -25.71 1.54
N SER A 31 -36.09 -26.18 0.39
CA SER A 31 -35.97 -25.60 -0.95
C SER A 31 -37.00 -24.50 -1.21
N HIS A 32 -36.62 -23.40 -1.88
CA HIS A 32 -37.54 -22.65 -2.76
C HIS A 32 -36.81 -22.07 -3.99
N SER A 33 -37.15 -22.65 -5.15
CA SER A 33 -37.21 -22.05 -6.48
C SER A 33 -38.35 -21.01 -6.56
N ALA A 34 -38.49 -20.06 -7.48
CA ALA A 34 -37.67 -19.50 -8.57
C ALA A 34 -38.40 -18.24 -9.12
N LEU A 35 -37.65 -17.34 -9.76
CA LEU A 35 -37.98 -16.46 -10.91
C LEU A 35 -39.10 -15.39 -10.79
N ALA A 36 -38.73 -14.10 -10.94
CA ALA A 36 -38.83 -13.36 -12.22
C ALA A 36 -38.71 -11.82 -12.06
N GLY A 37 -37.83 -11.21 -12.86
CA GLY A 37 -38.06 -9.94 -13.59
C GLY A 37 -38.15 -8.61 -12.83
N GLY A 38 -37.12 -7.77 -12.95
CA GLY A 38 -37.23 -6.33 -12.76
C GLY A 38 -35.91 -5.66 -12.38
N ASN A 39 -35.46 -4.67 -13.15
CA ASN A 39 -34.31 -3.81 -12.85
C ASN A 39 -34.43 -3.24 -11.42
N ALA A 40 -33.62 -3.74 -10.49
CA ALA A 40 -33.54 -3.22 -9.14
C ALA A 40 -32.08 -2.96 -8.77
N VAL A 41 -31.81 -1.72 -8.38
CA VAL A 41 -30.64 -1.35 -7.60
C VAL A 41 -30.60 -2.28 -6.39
N LEU A 42 -29.56 -3.12 -6.31
CA LEU A 42 -29.38 -4.07 -5.21
C LEU A 42 -29.13 -3.31 -3.90
N THR A 43 -30.18 -2.96 -3.18
CA THR A 43 -30.10 -2.62 -1.77
C THR A 43 -30.04 -3.92 -0.97
N GLY A 44 -28.86 -4.53 -0.92
CA GLY A 44 -28.57 -5.60 0.04
C GLY A 44 -28.37 -4.99 1.43
N ALA A 45 -29.45 -4.53 2.06
CA ALA A 45 -29.45 -4.25 3.49
C ALA A 45 -29.57 -5.60 4.22
N ASP A 46 -28.62 -5.88 5.10
CA ASP A 46 -28.63 -7.04 5.97
C ASP A 46 -29.73 -6.85 7.02
N ASP A 47 -30.86 -7.55 6.88
CA ASP A 47 -32.06 -7.47 7.75
C ASP A 47 -31.81 -7.81 9.23
N LYS A 48 -30.57 -8.15 9.61
CA LYS A 48 -30.16 -8.45 10.98
C LYS A 48 -29.55 -7.27 11.74
N ASN A 49 -29.33 -6.10 11.13
CA ASN A 49 -28.57 -5.02 11.77
C ASN A 49 -29.38 -3.71 11.91
N LYS A 50 -29.91 -3.45 13.11
CA LYS A 50 -30.80 -2.31 13.42
C LYS A 50 -30.09 -0.94 13.54
N SER A 51 -28.76 -0.85 13.41
CA SER A 51 -27.99 0.39 13.68
C SER A 51 -27.42 1.10 12.45
N TYR A 52 -27.72 0.64 11.24
CA TYR A 52 -27.31 1.33 10.01
C TYR A 52 -28.52 1.60 9.13
N ILE A 53 -28.99 2.85 9.20
CA ILE A 53 -29.94 3.39 8.24
C ILE A 53 -29.09 4.24 7.30
N LYS A 54 -28.79 3.73 6.11
CA LYS A 54 -28.23 4.57 5.06
C LYS A 54 -29.26 5.66 4.77
N THR A 55 -28.88 6.91 4.97
CA THR A 55 -29.75 8.07 4.70
C THR A 55 -29.22 8.87 3.52
N ASP A 56 -30.07 9.70 2.92
CA ASP A 56 -29.63 10.69 1.92
C ASP A 56 -28.99 11.94 2.57
N LYS A 57 -28.70 11.90 3.87
CA LYS A 57 -28.10 13.03 4.58
C LYS A 57 -26.65 13.23 4.11
N ARG A 58 -26.33 14.49 3.86
CA ARG A 58 -24.97 14.90 3.50
C ARG A 58 -23.99 14.76 4.66
N LYS A 59 -24.44 15.03 5.89
CA LYS A 59 -23.62 14.93 7.11
C LYS A 59 -23.61 13.52 7.65
N LYS A 60 -22.45 13.07 8.12
CA LYS A 60 -22.24 11.78 8.78
C LYS A 60 -21.52 12.00 10.10
N LEU A 61 -21.98 11.35 11.17
CA LEU A 61 -21.32 11.33 12.47
C LEU A 61 -20.83 9.90 12.74
N ILE A 62 -19.51 9.73 12.77
CA ILE A 62 -18.86 8.49 13.21
C ILE A 62 -18.64 8.61 14.71
N TYR A 63 -19.12 7.64 15.51
CA TYR A 63 -19.11 7.72 16.98
C TYR A 63 -19.03 6.34 17.65
N ASN A 64 -18.99 6.31 18.99
CA ASN A 64 -18.98 5.10 19.83
C ASN A 64 -17.75 4.20 19.57
N GLY A 65 -16.57 4.81 19.51
CA GLY A 65 -15.31 4.09 19.36
C GLY A 65 -14.12 4.91 19.87
N TYR A 66 -13.00 4.24 20.06
CA TYR A 66 -11.75 4.90 20.44
C TYR A 66 -11.13 5.57 19.21
N LEU A 67 -10.96 6.89 19.26
CA LEU A 67 -10.50 7.68 18.12
C LEU A 67 -9.00 7.95 18.21
N ILE A 68 -8.25 7.40 17.26
CA ILE A 68 -6.86 7.73 16.98
C ILE A 68 -6.84 8.79 15.89
N THR A 69 -6.42 10.02 16.19
CA THR A 69 -6.52 11.12 15.21
C THR A 69 -5.30 11.24 14.31
N MET A 70 -4.13 10.79 14.79
CA MET A 70 -2.82 11.11 14.20
C MET A 70 -2.57 12.62 14.06
N ASP A 71 -3.20 13.42 14.93
CA ASP A 71 -3.02 14.87 15.02
C ASP A 71 -2.68 15.21 16.48
N GLU A 72 -1.51 15.81 16.70
CA GLU A 72 -1.02 16.15 18.04
C GLU A 72 -1.93 17.16 18.77
N GLN A 73 -2.65 18.02 18.04
CA GLN A 73 -3.55 18.99 18.65
C GLN A 73 -4.78 18.33 19.26
N TYR A 74 -5.31 17.30 18.62
CA TYR A 74 -6.49 16.57 19.11
C TYR A 74 -6.11 15.43 20.06
N GLY A 75 -4.95 14.80 19.85
CA GLY A 75 -4.59 13.57 20.55
C GLY A 75 -5.56 12.43 20.24
N ASP A 76 -5.50 11.38 21.05
CA ASP A 76 -6.49 10.30 21.00
C ASP A 76 -7.66 10.60 21.94
N ILE A 77 -8.86 10.18 21.55
CA ILE A 77 -10.10 10.46 22.28
C ILE A 77 -10.85 9.14 22.52
N GLU A 78 -11.01 8.76 23.79
CA GLU A 78 -11.59 7.46 24.18
C GLU A 78 -13.06 7.31 23.76
N ASP A 79 -13.86 8.35 23.95
CA ASP A 79 -15.26 8.46 23.51
C ASP A 79 -15.39 9.33 22.24
N GLY A 80 -14.44 9.15 21.31
CA GLY A 80 -14.26 10.04 20.17
C GLY A 80 -15.37 9.94 19.12
N ALA A 81 -15.60 11.08 18.47
CA ALA A 81 -16.52 11.21 17.35
C ALA A 81 -15.97 12.17 16.29
N VAL A 82 -16.35 11.90 15.04
CA VAL A 82 -15.92 12.65 13.85
C VAL A 82 -17.16 13.07 13.07
N LEU A 83 -17.35 14.37 12.92
CA LEU A 83 -18.41 14.93 12.08
C LEU A 83 -17.86 15.20 10.68
N VAL A 84 -18.48 14.59 9.69
CA VAL A 84 -18.19 14.74 8.27
C VAL A 84 -19.35 15.46 7.59
N ASP A 85 -19.04 16.35 6.65
CA ASP A 85 -20.02 17.01 5.79
C ASP A 85 -19.59 16.90 4.32
N GLY A 86 -20.29 16.08 3.55
CA GLY A 86 -19.84 15.70 2.22
C GLY A 86 -18.53 14.93 2.31
N ASP A 87 -17.45 15.50 1.76
CA ASP A 87 -16.13 14.88 1.67
C ASP A 87 -15.11 15.40 2.70
N LYS A 88 -15.54 16.28 3.62
CA LYS A 88 -14.67 16.96 4.58
C LYS A 88 -14.99 16.59 6.02
N ILE A 89 -13.94 16.45 6.83
CA ILE A 89 -14.03 16.44 8.29
C ILE A 89 -14.30 17.88 8.73
N VAL A 90 -15.45 18.14 9.33
CA VAL A 90 -15.84 19.50 9.76
C VAL A 90 -15.60 19.73 11.24
N ASP A 91 -15.58 18.67 12.05
CA ASP A 91 -15.25 18.77 13.46
C ASP A 91 -14.88 17.40 14.08
N VAL A 92 -14.14 17.45 15.18
CA VAL A 92 -13.61 16.29 15.92
C VAL A 92 -13.75 16.57 17.42
N GLY A 93 -14.04 15.55 18.22
CA GLY A 93 -14.15 15.70 19.67
C GLY A 93 -14.83 14.51 20.36
N PRO A 94 -15.12 14.61 21.67
CA PRO A 94 -15.91 13.60 22.37
C PRO A 94 -17.35 13.57 21.83
N VAL A 95 -18.01 12.41 21.92
CA VAL A 95 -19.37 12.21 21.39
C VAL A 95 -20.40 13.21 21.94
N SER A 96 -20.24 13.62 23.19
CA SER A 96 -21.12 14.59 23.87
C SER A 96 -21.18 15.95 23.17
N LYS A 97 -20.11 16.34 22.45
CA LYS A 97 -20.04 17.58 21.65
C LYS A 97 -21.05 17.61 20.50
N PHE A 98 -21.48 16.44 20.02
CA PHE A 98 -22.34 16.29 18.86
C PHE A 98 -23.79 15.94 19.20
N ALA A 99 -24.20 16.15 20.46
CA ALA A 99 -25.58 15.94 20.89
C ALA A 99 -26.55 16.78 20.02
N GLY A 100 -27.57 16.12 19.46
CA GLY A 100 -28.60 16.77 18.65
C GLY A 100 -28.17 17.15 17.22
N VAL A 101 -26.97 16.75 16.78
CA VAL A 101 -26.56 16.97 15.38
C VAL A 101 -27.43 16.12 14.44
N ASP A 102 -28.02 16.78 13.45
CA ASP A 102 -28.74 16.11 12.36
C ASP A 102 -27.75 15.55 11.32
N ALA A 103 -27.41 14.27 11.47
CA ALA A 103 -26.51 13.53 10.59
C ALA A 103 -26.97 12.08 10.39
N GLU A 104 -26.41 11.41 9.39
CA GLU A 104 -26.38 9.94 9.33
C GLU A 104 -25.45 9.44 10.45
N LEU A 105 -25.89 8.44 11.21
CA LEU A 105 -25.12 7.90 12.32
C LEU A 105 -24.37 6.65 11.88
N ILE A 106 -23.05 6.66 12.06
CA ILE A 106 -22.16 5.52 11.81
C ILE A 106 -21.57 5.09 13.16
N ASP A 107 -22.19 4.08 13.74
CA ASP A 107 -21.76 3.48 14.99
C ASP A 107 -20.47 2.65 14.78
N ALA A 108 -19.41 2.93 15.54
CA ALA A 108 -18.17 2.15 15.52
C ALA A 108 -18.25 0.89 16.40
N ASP A 109 -19.31 0.73 17.19
CA ASP A 109 -19.63 -0.45 17.99
C ASP A 109 -18.47 -0.87 18.92
N GLY A 110 -17.92 0.12 19.63
CA GLY A 110 -16.74 -0.04 20.50
C GLY A 110 -15.42 -0.28 19.75
N GLY A 111 -15.42 -0.13 18.42
CA GLY A 111 -14.24 -0.28 17.57
C GLY A 111 -13.24 0.88 17.70
N ILE A 112 -12.18 0.80 16.91
CA ILE A 112 -11.12 1.82 16.85
C ILE A 112 -11.29 2.61 15.56
N ILE A 113 -11.47 3.93 15.67
CA ILE A 113 -11.62 4.88 14.56
C ILE A 113 -10.26 5.50 14.29
N LEU A 114 -9.80 5.48 13.04
CA LEU A 114 -8.48 6.05 12.67
C LEU A 114 -8.49 6.57 11.21
N PRO A 115 -7.51 7.40 10.81
CA PRO A 115 -7.40 7.83 9.42
C PRO A 115 -7.29 6.61 8.51
N GLY A 116 -7.77 6.77 7.27
CA GLY A 116 -7.56 5.77 6.24
C GLY A 116 -6.07 5.45 6.05
N ILE A 117 -5.76 4.17 5.88
CA ILE A 117 -4.40 3.73 5.63
C ILE A 117 -3.99 4.16 4.20
N ILE A 118 -2.72 4.53 4.03
CA ILE A 118 -2.17 5.02 2.77
C ILE A 118 -1.00 4.10 2.36
N ASP A 119 -1.16 3.43 1.22
CA ASP A 119 -0.12 2.63 0.61
C ASP A 119 0.67 3.49 -0.37
N SER A 120 1.90 3.84 0.02
CA SER A 120 2.74 4.79 -0.71
C SER A 120 3.43 4.20 -1.94
N HIS A 121 3.30 2.89 -2.18
CA HIS A 121 3.85 2.23 -3.37
C HIS A 121 3.20 0.85 -3.57
N ARG A 122 2.47 0.64 -4.67
CA ARG A 122 1.84 -0.65 -4.97
C ARG A 122 1.80 -0.90 -6.48
N HIS A 123 1.96 -2.16 -6.88
CA HIS A 123 1.80 -2.60 -8.27
C HIS A 123 0.48 -3.33 -8.49
N THR A 124 -0.61 -2.62 -8.75
CA THR A 124 -1.91 -3.30 -8.92
C THR A 124 -1.95 -4.18 -10.17
N TRP A 125 -1.13 -3.88 -11.18
CA TRP A 125 -1.01 -4.70 -12.39
C TRP A 125 -0.59 -6.15 -12.11
N MET A 126 0.06 -6.41 -10.97
CA MET A 126 0.46 -7.75 -10.54
C MET A 126 -0.54 -8.45 -9.62
N SER A 127 -1.70 -7.86 -9.32
CA SER A 127 -2.61 -8.38 -8.29
C SER A 127 -3.23 -9.75 -8.59
N LEU A 128 -3.23 -10.17 -9.86
CA LEU A 128 -3.66 -11.52 -10.25
C LEU A 128 -2.59 -12.59 -10.04
N LEU A 129 -1.33 -12.20 -9.85
CA LEU A 129 -0.16 -13.09 -9.81
C LEU A 129 0.22 -13.52 -8.39
N ARG A 130 -0.77 -13.59 -7.49
CA ARG A 130 -0.55 -13.83 -6.06
C ARG A 130 0.34 -15.06 -5.79
N GLY A 131 1.41 -14.85 -5.02
CA GLY A 131 2.29 -15.90 -4.52
C GLY A 131 3.15 -16.62 -5.57
N ILE A 132 3.15 -16.20 -6.84
CA ILE A 132 3.92 -16.88 -7.89
C ILE A 132 5.44 -16.74 -7.70
N SER A 133 5.88 -15.73 -6.94
CA SER A 133 7.28 -15.36 -6.74
C SER A 133 7.74 -15.54 -5.30
N ALA A 134 7.02 -16.32 -4.49
CA ALA A 134 7.27 -16.45 -3.05
C ALA A 134 8.73 -16.82 -2.71
N ASP A 135 9.38 -17.68 -3.50
CA ASP A 135 10.76 -18.14 -3.27
C ASP A 135 11.81 -17.47 -4.19
N MET A 136 11.49 -16.31 -4.77
CA MET A 136 12.38 -15.64 -5.74
C MET A 136 13.17 -14.49 -5.11
N SER A 137 14.45 -14.41 -5.46
CA SER A 137 15.24 -13.18 -5.28
C SER A 137 14.77 -12.08 -6.23
N LEU A 138 15.22 -10.84 -6.01
CA LEU A 138 14.95 -9.71 -6.90
C LEU A 138 15.29 -10.06 -8.36
N ALA A 139 16.47 -10.62 -8.61
CA ALA A 139 16.90 -10.97 -9.96
C ALA A 139 16.01 -12.06 -10.59
N GLY A 140 15.67 -13.10 -9.82
CA GLY A 140 14.78 -14.18 -10.30
C GLY A 140 13.37 -13.69 -10.63
N PHE A 141 12.84 -12.80 -9.80
CA PHE A 141 11.56 -12.15 -10.04
C PHE A 141 11.59 -11.24 -11.28
N LEU A 142 12.64 -10.41 -11.41
CA LEU A 142 12.79 -9.49 -12.53
C LEU A 142 12.78 -10.25 -13.86
N GLY A 143 13.55 -11.34 -13.96
CA GLY A 143 13.61 -12.14 -15.18
C GLY A 143 12.32 -12.90 -15.49
N SER A 144 11.65 -13.45 -14.48
CA SER A 144 10.51 -14.35 -14.67
C SER A 144 9.14 -13.65 -14.61
N THR A 145 8.83 -13.00 -13.50
CA THR A 145 7.48 -12.48 -13.21
C THR A 145 7.34 -11.07 -13.76
N PHE A 146 8.32 -10.20 -13.47
CA PHE A 146 8.31 -8.83 -13.94
C PHE A 146 8.44 -8.78 -15.48
N TYR A 147 9.64 -8.99 -16.05
CA TYR A 147 9.85 -8.89 -17.49
C TYR A 147 9.25 -10.05 -18.28
N GLY A 148 9.22 -11.27 -17.71
CA GLY A 148 8.62 -12.43 -18.35
C GLY A 148 7.10 -12.30 -18.46
N ILE A 149 6.36 -12.47 -17.36
CA ILE A 149 4.88 -12.41 -17.40
C ILE A 149 4.39 -11.03 -17.85
N GLY A 150 5.03 -9.94 -17.42
CA GLY A 150 4.70 -8.59 -17.88
C GLY A 150 4.74 -8.44 -19.41
N SER A 151 5.65 -9.13 -20.11
CA SER A 151 5.73 -9.08 -21.58
C SER A 151 4.57 -9.74 -22.34
N VAL A 152 3.67 -10.45 -21.65
CA VAL A 152 2.53 -11.12 -22.28
C VAL A 152 1.18 -10.66 -21.74
N MET A 153 1.16 -9.71 -20.80
CA MET A 153 -0.08 -9.16 -20.28
C MET A 153 -0.73 -8.25 -21.33
N GLU A 154 -2.03 -8.43 -21.52
CA GLU A 154 -2.85 -7.63 -22.42
C GLU A 154 -3.59 -6.52 -21.65
N PRO A 155 -4.12 -5.47 -22.33
CA PRO A 155 -4.85 -4.38 -21.67
C PRO A 155 -6.01 -4.86 -20.77
N GLU A 156 -6.72 -5.91 -21.17
CA GLU A 156 -7.80 -6.50 -20.37
C GLU A 156 -7.30 -7.15 -19.07
N ASP A 157 -6.10 -7.73 -19.11
CA ASP A 157 -5.49 -8.34 -17.93
C ASP A 157 -5.06 -7.25 -16.95
N ILE A 158 -4.52 -6.13 -17.44
CA ILE A 158 -4.22 -4.94 -16.63
C ILE A 158 -5.50 -4.34 -16.05
N ARG A 159 -6.58 -4.23 -16.84
CA ARG A 159 -7.89 -3.76 -16.35
C ARG A 159 -8.32 -4.58 -15.13
N MET A 160 -8.31 -5.91 -15.25
CA MET A 160 -8.76 -6.77 -14.16
C MET A 160 -7.80 -6.78 -12.97
N ALA A 161 -6.49 -6.77 -13.22
CA ALA A 161 -5.50 -6.72 -12.14
C ALA A 161 -5.63 -5.42 -11.33
N ALA A 162 -5.71 -4.27 -12.00
CA ALA A 162 -5.88 -2.97 -11.35
C ALA A 162 -7.17 -2.91 -10.52
N LEU A 163 -8.28 -3.45 -11.03
CA LEU A 163 -9.55 -3.50 -10.29
C LEU A 163 -9.43 -4.39 -9.05
N VAL A 164 -8.89 -5.60 -9.20
CA VAL A 164 -8.71 -6.53 -8.06
C VAL A 164 -7.79 -5.93 -7.01
N GLY A 165 -6.62 -5.43 -7.40
CA GLY A 165 -5.66 -4.84 -6.47
C GLY A 165 -6.23 -3.66 -5.69
N SER A 166 -6.98 -2.80 -6.37
CA SER A 166 -7.63 -1.63 -5.75
C SER A 166 -8.76 -2.02 -4.80
N VAL A 167 -9.59 -3.00 -5.17
CA VAL A 167 -10.71 -3.46 -4.34
C VAL A 167 -10.21 -4.23 -3.11
N GLU A 168 -9.16 -5.05 -3.27
CA GLU A 168 -8.52 -5.75 -2.15
C GLU A 168 -7.86 -4.78 -1.18
N ALA A 169 -7.13 -3.78 -1.69
CA ALA A 169 -6.57 -2.69 -0.91
C ALA A 169 -7.64 -1.98 -0.07
N LEU A 170 -8.73 -1.57 -0.73
CA LEU A 170 -9.86 -0.92 -0.09
C LEU A 170 -10.46 -1.82 0.98
N ASN A 171 -10.67 -3.10 0.68
CA ASN A 171 -11.20 -4.06 1.63
C ASN A 171 -10.29 -4.22 2.87
N ALA A 172 -8.97 -4.08 2.69
CA ALA A 172 -7.98 -4.13 3.75
C ALA A 172 -7.79 -2.80 4.53
N GLY A 173 -8.63 -1.80 4.28
CA GLY A 173 -8.58 -0.51 5.00
C GLY A 173 -7.67 0.54 4.35
N VAL A 174 -7.11 0.27 3.18
CA VAL A 174 -6.34 1.25 2.41
C VAL A 174 -7.32 2.18 1.69
N THR A 175 -7.18 3.48 1.91
CA THR A 175 -8.03 4.51 1.30
C THR A 175 -7.35 5.21 0.13
N THR A 176 -6.02 5.20 0.12
CA THR A 176 -5.19 5.87 -0.88
C THR A 176 -4.03 4.96 -1.31
N ILE A 177 -3.77 4.89 -2.62
CA ILE A 177 -2.63 4.15 -3.18
C ILE A 177 -1.81 5.02 -4.14
N LEU A 178 -0.49 4.86 -4.14
CA LEU A 178 0.31 5.12 -5.33
C LEU A 178 0.33 3.83 -6.16
N ASP A 179 -0.36 3.83 -7.30
CA ASP A 179 -0.33 2.71 -8.24
C ASP A 179 0.84 2.88 -9.21
N CYS A 180 1.91 2.15 -8.95
CA CYS A 180 3.06 1.96 -9.82
C CYS A 180 2.70 0.94 -10.90
N CYS A 181 2.32 1.45 -12.08
CA CYS A 181 1.93 0.60 -13.20
C CYS A 181 3.07 0.51 -14.21
N ASP A 182 4.08 -0.31 -13.94
CA ASP A 182 5.22 -0.54 -14.85
C ASP A 182 4.78 -1.15 -16.18
N CYS A 183 3.79 -2.06 -16.15
CA CYS A 183 3.35 -2.85 -17.29
C CYS A 183 2.46 -2.06 -18.27
N VAL A 184 3.05 -1.04 -18.92
CA VAL A 184 2.42 -0.28 -20.01
C VAL A 184 3.05 -0.70 -21.34
N ASN A 185 2.53 -1.77 -21.94
CA ASN A 185 3.12 -2.35 -23.15
C ASN A 185 2.63 -1.70 -24.46
N SER A 186 1.44 -1.11 -24.43
CA SER A 186 0.82 -0.39 -25.56
C SER A 186 0.10 0.87 -25.06
N PRO A 187 -0.29 1.79 -25.97
CA PRO A 187 -1.13 2.94 -25.61
C PRO A 187 -2.46 2.58 -24.92
N ASP A 188 -2.94 1.34 -25.07
CA ASP A 188 -4.22 0.88 -24.52
C ASP A 188 -4.13 0.40 -23.07
N HIS A 189 -2.91 0.14 -22.55
CA HIS A 189 -2.73 -0.40 -21.19
C HIS A 189 -3.04 0.64 -20.10
N ALA A 190 -2.57 1.89 -20.29
CA ALA A 190 -2.79 2.94 -19.30
C ALA A 190 -4.28 3.31 -19.12
N PRO A 191 -5.06 3.54 -20.19
CA PRO A 191 -6.52 3.71 -20.08
C PRO A 191 -7.20 2.59 -19.27
N ALA A 192 -6.84 1.33 -19.54
CA ALA A 192 -7.41 0.18 -18.86
C ALA A 192 -7.17 0.19 -17.34
N ALA A 193 -5.95 0.54 -16.90
CA ALA A 193 -5.64 0.69 -15.47
C ALA A 193 -6.40 1.87 -14.83
N ILE A 194 -6.40 3.04 -15.49
CA ILE A 194 -7.03 4.27 -14.99
C ILE A 194 -8.53 4.08 -14.79
N GLU A 195 -9.22 3.47 -15.76
CA GLU A 195 -10.64 3.16 -15.67
C GLU A 195 -10.96 2.27 -14.48
N SER A 196 -10.15 1.23 -14.24
CA SER A 196 -10.32 0.32 -13.11
C SER A 196 -10.04 0.97 -11.75
N LEU A 197 -9.00 1.81 -11.66
CA LEU A 197 -8.72 2.59 -10.46
C LEU A 197 -9.93 3.47 -10.10
N ARG A 198 -10.49 4.17 -11.08
CA ARG A 198 -11.69 5.01 -10.90
C ARG A 198 -12.92 4.17 -10.52
N ALA A 199 -13.13 3.03 -11.18
CA ALA A 199 -14.26 2.13 -10.92
C ALA A 199 -14.21 1.48 -9.53
N SER A 200 -13.01 1.26 -8.98
CA SER A 200 -12.85 0.73 -7.61
C SER A 200 -13.36 1.70 -6.54
N GLY A 201 -13.32 3.00 -6.82
CA GLY A 201 -13.66 4.07 -5.88
C GLY A 201 -12.55 4.39 -4.86
N ILE A 202 -11.33 3.88 -5.05
CA ILE A 202 -10.16 4.22 -4.23
C ILE A 202 -9.59 5.59 -4.60
N ARG A 203 -8.97 6.30 -3.66
CA ARG A 203 -8.10 7.43 -3.99
C ARG A 203 -6.78 6.89 -4.53
N SER A 204 -6.29 7.45 -5.63
CA SER A 204 -5.05 6.96 -6.24
C SER A 204 -4.22 8.05 -6.89
N ILE A 205 -2.91 7.84 -6.92
CA ILE A 205 -2.02 8.43 -7.92
C ILE A 205 -1.69 7.29 -8.89
N TYR A 206 -2.13 7.39 -10.14
CA TYR A 206 -1.71 6.46 -11.20
C TYR A 206 -0.35 6.90 -11.72
N ALA A 207 0.70 6.19 -11.35
CA ALA A 207 2.04 6.40 -11.86
C ALA A 207 2.23 5.61 -13.15
N TYR A 208 2.19 6.34 -14.28
CA TYR A 208 2.43 5.78 -15.61
C TYR A 208 3.86 5.23 -15.69
N GLY A 209 4.02 3.92 -15.91
CA GLY A 209 5.32 3.28 -16.02
C GLY A 209 6.02 3.52 -17.36
N MET A 210 7.29 3.90 -17.28
CA MET A 210 8.14 4.09 -18.46
C MET A 210 8.88 2.81 -18.90
N GLN A 211 8.75 1.72 -18.13
CA GLN A 211 9.39 0.43 -18.36
C GLN A 211 9.08 -0.14 -19.75
N ALA A 212 10.10 -0.69 -20.39
CA ALA A 212 10.00 -1.32 -21.70
C ALA A 212 10.07 -2.86 -21.57
N TYR A 213 9.02 -3.53 -22.02
CA TYR A 213 8.95 -5.00 -22.07
C TYR A 213 9.10 -5.52 -23.50
N ASP A 214 9.49 -6.77 -23.65
CA ASP A 214 9.52 -7.47 -24.93
C ASP A 214 8.12 -7.95 -25.39
N TYR A 215 7.13 -7.07 -25.28
CA TYR A 215 5.75 -7.36 -25.66
C TYR A 215 5.60 -7.47 -27.18
N LYS A 216 4.97 -8.57 -27.63
CA LYS A 216 4.85 -8.90 -29.06
C LYS A 216 3.53 -8.46 -29.71
N GLY A 217 2.64 -7.78 -28.97
CA GLY A 217 1.40 -7.27 -29.51
C GLY A 217 1.60 -6.31 -30.68
N SER A 218 0.58 -6.22 -31.54
CA SER A 218 0.62 -5.41 -32.77
C SER A 218 0.72 -3.91 -32.45
N ASN A 219 0.00 -3.45 -31.42
CA ASN A 219 -0.04 -2.05 -30.97
C ASN A 219 1.05 -1.68 -29.95
N ARG A 220 2.12 -2.47 -29.83
CA ARG A 220 3.22 -2.20 -28.89
C ARG A 220 3.91 -0.86 -29.17
N PHE A 221 4.48 -0.26 -28.13
CA PHE A 221 5.38 0.88 -28.27
C PHE A 221 6.59 0.55 -29.15
N ARG A 222 7.01 1.52 -29.97
CA ARG A 222 8.11 1.39 -30.95
C ARG A 222 9.34 2.21 -30.60
N SER A 223 9.22 3.17 -29.69
CA SER A 223 10.31 4.02 -29.24
C SER A 223 10.03 4.62 -27.87
N HIS A 224 11.09 5.12 -27.22
CA HIS A 224 10.97 5.90 -25.99
C HIS A 224 10.12 7.15 -26.18
N GLN A 225 10.31 7.85 -27.30
CA GLN A 225 9.56 9.07 -27.63
C GLN A 225 8.05 8.80 -27.70
N GLN A 226 7.63 7.69 -28.30
CA GLN A 226 6.22 7.33 -28.36
C GLN A 226 5.61 7.12 -26.97
N ARG A 227 6.36 6.58 -26.01
CA ARG A 227 5.90 6.44 -24.60
C ARG A 227 5.68 7.81 -23.96
N LEU A 228 6.62 8.74 -24.13
CA LEU A 228 6.50 10.12 -23.66
C LEU A 228 5.29 10.83 -24.29
N ASP A 229 5.08 10.68 -25.59
CA ASP A 229 3.94 11.26 -26.30
C ASP A 229 2.61 10.71 -25.78
N VAL A 230 2.53 9.40 -25.51
CA VAL A 230 1.34 8.78 -24.90
C VAL A 230 1.13 9.24 -23.47
N MET A 231 2.18 9.34 -22.65
CA MET A 231 2.07 9.89 -21.29
C MET A 231 1.46 11.30 -21.33
N LYS A 232 1.93 12.16 -22.23
CA LYS A 232 1.38 13.51 -22.43
C LYS A 232 -0.09 13.48 -22.86
N ASN A 233 -0.45 12.60 -23.79
CA ASN A 233 -1.85 12.44 -24.25
C ASN A 233 -2.77 11.94 -23.13
N ILE A 234 -2.31 10.98 -22.31
CA ILE A 234 -3.05 10.50 -21.15
C ILE A 234 -3.26 11.63 -20.13
N HIS A 235 -2.22 12.43 -19.86
CA HIS A 235 -2.36 13.61 -19.01
C HIS A 235 -3.46 14.54 -19.51
N GLN A 236 -3.42 14.90 -20.79
CA GLN A 236 -4.43 15.78 -21.39
C GLN A 236 -5.84 15.19 -21.35
N GLN A 237 -6.01 13.92 -21.71
CA GLN A 237 -7.32 13.28 -21.84
C GLN A 237 -7.96 12.95 -20.48
N TYR A 238 -7.17 12.47 -19.52
CA TYR A 238 -7.70 11.95 -18.25
C TYR A 238 -7.53 12.92 -17.09
N TYR A 239 -6.59 13.88 -17.15
CA TYR A 239 -6.22 14.74 -16.02
C TYR A 239 -6.14 16.23 -16.37
N GLY A 240 -6.57 16.62 -17.57
CA GLY A 240 -6.67 18.01 -17.99
C GLY A 240 -7.63 18.84 -17.13
N SER A 241 -7.57 20.17 -17.31
CA SER A 241 -8.37 21.13 -16.55
C SER A 241 -9.87 20.82 -16.63
N GLY A 242 -10.46 20.42 -15.49
CA GLY A 242 -11.87 20.08 -15.37
C GLY A 242 -12.15 18.66 -14.89
N ASN A 243 -11.18 17.75 -14.98
CA ASN A 243 -11.36 16.35 -14.54
C ASN A 243 -11.04 16.18 -13.04
N LYS A 244 -11.92 16.69 -12.18
CA LYS A 244 -11.78 16.51 -10.72
C LYS A 244 -12.18 15.09 -10.33
N THR A 245 -11.19 14.23 -10.09
CA THR A 245 -11.40 12.85 -9.64
C THR A 245 -10.56 12.52 -8.41
N LEU A 246 -10.81 11.37 -7.77
CA LEU A 246 -9.95 10.84 -6.69
C LEU A 246 -8.66 10.21 -7.22
N ASN A 247 -8.54 10.08 -8.54
CA ASN A 247 -7.41 9.54 -9.26
C ASN A 247 -6.61 10.70 -9.87
N GLN A 248 -5.36 10.86 -9.43
CA GLN A 248 -4.39 11.82 -9.93
C GLN A 248 -3.36 11.12 -10.80
N MET A 249 -2.59 11.89 -11.56
CA MET A 249 -1.51 11.35 -12.40
C MET A 249 -0.15 11.52 -11.74
N GLY A 250 0.67 10.49 -11.90
CA GLY A 250 2.11 10.55 -11.74
C GLY A 250 2.81 9.80 -12.87
N VAL A 251 4.12 9.68 -12.72
CA VAL A 251 4.98 8.84 -13.54
C VAL A 251 5.85 7.98 -12.63
N LEU A 252 6.03 6.72 -13.01
CA LEU A 252 7.08 5.87 -12.49
C LEU A 252 8.19 5.85 -13.53
N LEU A 253 9.32 6.46 -13.18
CA LEU A 253 10.45 6.58 -14.08
C LEU A 253 11.02 5.20 -14.42
N SER A 254 11.66 5.12 -15.58
CA SER A 254 12.45 3.95 -15.92
C SER A 254 13.55 3.74 -14.88
N ASP A 255 13.79 2.47 -14.57
CA ASP A 255 14.80 2.04 -13.62
C ASP A 255 16.18 2.63 -13.96
N PHE A 256 16.76 3.42 -13.05
CA PHE A 256 17.99 4.16 -13.33
C PHE A 256 19.14 3.24 -13.74
N GLY A 257 19.84 3.61 -14.80
CA GLY A 257 20.94 2.83 -15.37
C GLY A 257 20.51 1.76 -16.36
N THR A 258 19.23 1.39 -16.44
CA THR A 258 18.74 0.38 -17.40
C THR A 258 18.50 0.93 -18.81
N ILE A 259 18.46 2.26 -18.94
CA ILE A 259 18.26 2.98 -20.20
C ILE A 259 19.28 4.11 -20.34
N PRO A 260 19.52 4.64 -21.56
CA PRO A 260 20.38 5.80 -21.76
C PRO A 260 19.97 6.97 -20.86
N PHE A 261 20.93 7.63 -20.20
CA PHE A 261 20.63 8.72 -19.26
C PHE A 261 19.77 9.84 -19.87
N ALA A 262 19.99 10.15 -21.15
CA ALA A 262 19.20 11.15 -21.87
C ALA A 262 17.69 10.81 -21.93
N HIS A 263 17.32 9.52 -21.88
CA HIS A 263 15.93 9.09 -21.82
C HIS A 263 15.34 9.33 -20.43
N THR A 264 16.05 8.96 -19.36
CA THR A 264 15.66 9.28 -17.98
C THR A 264 15.53 10.79 -17.78
N ALA A 265 16.45 11.59 -18.32
CA ALA A 265 16.39 13.04 -18.26
C ALA A 265 15.10 13.58 -18.92
N LYS A 266 14.76 13.11 -20.13
CA LYS A 266 13.52 13.49 -20.83
C LYS A 266 12.24 13.09 -20.10
N GLU A 267 12.24 11.93 -19.43
CA GLU A 267 11.11 11.52 -18.58
C GLU A 267 10.87 12.52 -17.45
N ILE A 268 11.93 12.86 -16.72
CA ILE A 268 11.88 13.81 -15.60
C ILE A 268 11.51 15.21 -16.08
N GLU A 269 12.10 15.67 -17.18
CA GLU A 269 11.79 16.97 -17.77
C GLU A 269 10.32 17.07 -18.18
N LEU A 270 9.79 16.06 -18.88
CA LEU A 270 8.38 16.05 -19.25
C LEU A 270 7.47 15.96 -18.01
N ALA A 271 7.82 15.16 -17.00
CA ALA A 271 7.04 15.09 -15.77
C ALA A 271 6.96 16.45 -15.05
N ASN A 272 8.08 17.18 -15.02
CA ASN A 272 8.13 18.55 -14.49
C ASN A 272 7.31 19.53 -15.33
N ASP A 273 7.38 19.45 -16.67
CA ASP A 273 6.60 20.30 -17.57
C ASP A 273 5.09 20.05 -17.41
N LEU A 274 4.69 18.82 -17.11
CA LEU A 274 3.29 18.46 -16.83
C LEU A 274 2.87 18.75 -15.39
N GLY A 275 3.81 18.96 -14.46
CA GLY A 275 3.52 19.18 -13.04
C GLY A 275 2.91 17.96 -12.34
N ILE A 276 3.29 16.75 -12.77
CA ILE A 276 2.76 15.49 -12.22
C ILE A 276 3.69 14.89 -11.15
N PHE A 277 3.13 14.01 -10.32
CA PHE A 277 3.90 13.29 -9.30
C PHE A 277 4.98 12.40 -9.93
N VAL A 278 6.14 12.28 -9.29
CA VAL A 278 7.27 11.49 -9.80
C VAL A 278 7.69 10.46 -8.76
N ALA A 279 7.80 9.20 -9.19
CA ALA A 279 8.32 8.11 -8.38
C ALA A 279 9.42 7.34 -9.13
N SER A 280 10.34 6.72 -8.39
CA SER A 280 11.37 5.83 -8.94
C SER A 280 11.79 4.75 -7.94
N HIS A 281 12.04 3.54 -8.43
CA HIS A 281 12.80 2.55 -7.67
C HIS A 281 14.25 3.04 -7.54
N THR A 282 14.73 3.18 -6.30
CA THR A 282 16.03 3.80 -6.04
C THR A 282 16.84 2.94 -5.10
N GLY A 283 18.04 2.53 -5.52
CA GLY A 283 18.95 1.72 -4.71
C GLY A 283 18.34 0.42 -4.21
N ALA A 284 17.45 -0.21 -4.98
CA ALA A 284 16.70 -1.39 -4.56
C ALA A 284 17.48 -2.71 -4.72
N ALA A 285 18.60 -2.69 -5.45
CA ALA A 285 19.46 -3.84 -5.65
C ALA A 285 20.70 -3.75 -4.74
N GLU A 286 20.75 -4.58 -3.69
CA GLU A 286 21.86 -4.58 -2.73
C GLU A 286 23.20 -4.79 -3.44
N LYS A 287 24.19 -3.93 -3.13
CA LYS A 287 25.57 -3.94 -3.71
C LYS A 287 25.65 -3.80 -5.23
N SER A 288 24.58 -3.39 -5.90
CA SER A 288 24.57 -3.11 -7.33
C SER A 288 24.65 -1.60 -7.61
N ILE A 289 25.16 -1.24 -8.79
CA ILE A 289 25.05 0.12 -9.31
C ILE A 289 23.67 0.39 -9.94
N LEU A 290 22.89 -0.66 -10.22
CA LEU A 290 21.53 -0.50 -10.73
C LEU A 290 20.68 0.33 -9.77
N LEU A 291 19.85 1.24 -10.31
CA LEU A 291 18.94 2.10 -9.55
C LEU A 291 19.64 3.18 -8.68
N LYS A 292 20.95 3.41 -8.83
CA LYS A 292 21.77 4.32 -7.98
C LYS A 292 21.94 5.76 -8.48
N GLY A 293 21.38 6.13 -9.63
CA GLY A 293 21.75 7.35 -10.40
C GLY A 293 21.56 8.73 -9.76
N LEU A 294 21.46 8.86 -8.44
CA LEU A 294 21.21 10.12 -7.71
C LEU A 294 22.31 11.15 -7.91
N HIS A 295 23.58 10.75 -8.02
CA HIS A 295 24.69 11.67 -8.26
C HIS A 295 24.58 12.34 -9.64
N GLU A 296 24.30 11.55 -10.66
CA GLU A 296 24.14 11.99 -12.04
C GLU A 296 22.89 12.87 -12.19
N LEU A 297 21.78 12.49 -11.56
CA LEU A 297 20.56 13.28 -11.55
C LEU A 297 20.75 14.62 -10.81
N LYS A 298 21.47 14.62 -9.67
CA LYS A 298 21.84 15.85 -8.96
C LYS A 298 22.74 16.74 -9.81
N HIS A 299 23.77 16.17 -10.44
CA HIS A 299 24.68 16.92 -11.33
C HIS A 299 23.93 17.68 -12.42
N ASN A 300 22.85 17.09 -12.94
CA ASN A 300 22.02 17.66 -14.00
C ASN A 300 20.79 18.45 -13.49
N ASN A 301 20.65 18.69 -12.18
CA ASN A 301 19.50 19.37 -11.55
C ASN A 301 18.13 18.71 -11.85
N LEU A 302 18.12 17.38 -12.01
CA LEU A 302 16.94 16.58 -12.33
C LEU A 302 16.21 16.05 -11.08
N LEU A 303 16.82 16.12 -9.89
CA LEU A 303 16.12 15.81 -8.64
C LEU A 303 15.30 17.03 -8.17
N LYS A 304 13.99 16.84 -7.97
CA LYS A 304 13.06 17.88 -7.56
C LYS A 304 12.41 17.56 -6.20
N PRO A 305 11.99 18.58 -5.43
CA PRO A 305 11.23 18.37 -4.20
C PRO A 305 9.97 17.55 -4.46
N GLY A 306 9.70 16.56 -3.59
CA GLY A 306 8.54 15.69 -3.69
C GLY A 306 8.72 14.45 -4.57
N HIS A 307 9.87 14.26 -5.23
CA HIS A 307 10.17 12.98 -5.90
C HIS A 307 10.22 11.85 -4.87
N LEU A 308 9.36 10.85 -5.02
CA LEU A 308 9.32 9.67 -4.17
C LEU A 308 10.32 8.60 -4.62
N HIS A 309 11.27 8.29 -3.74
CA HIS A 309 12.25 7.23 -3.93
C HIS A 309 11.81 5.98 -3.17
N ILE A 310 11.61 4.90 -3.90
CA ILE A 310 11.08 3.64 -3.41
C ILE A 310 12.23 2.68 -3.08
N HIS A 311 12.08 1.92 -2.00
CA HIS A 311 13.04 0.98 -1.41
C HIS A 311 14.19 1.64 -0.66
N CYS A 312 15.13 2.28 -1.38
CA CYS A 312 16.31 2.94 -0.80
C CYS A 312 17.19 2.04 0.10
N THR A 313 17.10 0.72 -0.03
CA THR A 313 17.73 -0.26 0.86
C THR A 313 19.26 -0.24 0.82
N SER A 314 19.84 0.18 -0.31
CA SER A 314 21.29 0.15 -0.51
C SER A 314 21.96 1.53 -0.49
N LEU A 315 21.23 2.63 -0.27
CA LEU A 315 21.77 3.99 -0.33
C LEU A 315 22.92 4.21 0.66
N ASP A 316 23.98 4.87 0.19
CA ASP A 316 25.06 5.34 1.05
C ASP A 316 24.77 6.71 1.67
N ASN A 317 25.61 7.15 2.62
CA ASN A 317 25.43 8.42 3.33
C ASN A 317 25.46 9.64 2.41
N SER A 318 26.19 9.59 1.28
CA SER A 318 26.22 10.70 0.34
C SER A 318 24.91 10.78 -0.45
N GLU A 319 24.35 9.63 -0.84
CA GLU A 319 23.06 9.52 -1.51
C GLU A 319 21.90 9.95 -0.61
N TRP A 320 21.90 9.55 0.67
CA TRP A 320 20.91 10.02 1.65
C TRP A 320 20.94 11.54 1.82
N LYS A 321 22.13 12.15 1.83
CA LYS A 321 22.29 13.61 1.86
C LYS A 321 21.73 14.27 0.60
N ILE A 322 21.98 13.68 -0.57
CA ILE A 322 21.42 14.15 -1.84
C ILE A 322 19.89 14.20 -1.75
N LEU A 323 19.26 13.09 -1.34
CA LEU A 323 17.79 13.05 -1.20
C LEU A 323 17.28 14.13 -0.25
N LYS A 324 17.99 14.36 0.86
CA LYS A 324 17.57 15.35 1.86
C LYS A 324 17.68 16.78 1.32
N GLU A 325 18.79 17.08 0.65
CA GLU A 325 19.04 18.39 0.03
C GLU A 325 18.06 18.72 -1.09
N THR A 326 17.64 17.71 -1.86
CA THR A 326 16.71 17.92 -2.98
C THR A 326 15.24 17.89 -2.57
N GLY A 327 14.95 17.60 -1.29
CA GLY A 327 13.58 17.47 -0.79
C GLY A 327 12.86 16.21 -1.28
N GLY A 328 13.60 15.14 -1.56
CA GLY A 328 13.05 13.85 -1.92
C GLY A 328 12.19 13.25 -0.80
N LYS A 329 11.39 12.24 -1.15
CA LYS A 329 10.56 11.46 -0.24
C LYS A 329 10.95 9.99 -0.32
N VAL A 330 10.57 9.19 0.68
CA VAL A 330 10.95 7.78 0.78
C VAL A 330 9.72 6.92 1.01
N SER A 331 9.62 5.80 0.29
CA SER A 331 8.66 4.73 0.53
C SER A 331 9.40 3.42 0.81
N ILE A 332 8.98 2.70 1.84
CA ILE A 332 9.61 1.44 2.30
C ILE A 332 8.59 0.30 2.23
N ALA A 333 9.00 -0.81 1.61
CA ALA A 333 8.21 -2.02 1.41
C ALA A 333 8.85 -3.21 2.15
N PRO A 334 8.67 -3.32 3.48
CA PRO A 334 9.54 -4.16 4.31
C PRO A 334 9.47 -5.65 3.97
N GLU A 335 8.29 -6.19 3.67
CA GLU A 335 8.16 -7.61 3.35
C GLU A 335 8.86 -7.97 2.04
N THR A 336 8.65 -7.20 0.97
CA THR A 336 9.32 -7.43 -0.31
C THR A 336 10.83 -7.28 -0.19
N GLU A 337 11.29 -6.21 0.47
CA GLU A 337 12.71 -5.91 0.60
C GLU A 337 13.48 -7.02 1.32
N MET A 338 12.91 -7.54 2.41
CA MET A 338 13.47 -8.67 3.14
C MET A 338 13.40 -9.97 2.31
N GLN A 339 12.24 -10.28 1.72
CA GLN A 339 12.02 -11.56 1.05
C GLN A 339 12.86 -11.73 -0.21
N MET A 340 13.02 -10.67 -0.99
CA MET A 340 13.69 -10.72 -2.29
C MET A 340 15.21 -10.51 -2.22
N GLY A 341 15.76 -10.31 -1.01
CA GLY A 341 17.19 -10.03 -0.82
C GLY A 341 17.58 -8.65 -1.38
N MET A 342 16.72 -7.64 -1.22
CA MET A 342 16.96 -6.27 -1.67
C MET A 342 17.81 -5.48 -0.68
N GLY A 343 17.97 -6.00 0.54
CA GLY A 343 18.73 -5.39 1.62
C GLY A 343 17.87 -5.20 2.87
N ARG A 344 18.35 -4.34 3.77
CA ARG A 344 17.63 -4.02 5.01
C ARG A 344 16.61 -2.91 4.74
N PRO A 345 15.33 -3.07 5.13
CA PRO A 345 14.37 -1.98 5.10
C PRO A 345 14.92 -0.74 5.82
N PRO A 346 15.10 0.42 5.14
CA PRO A 346 15.94 1.50 5.64
C PRO A 346 15.20 2.44 6.60
N PHE A 347 14.42 1.92 7.55
CA PHE A 347 13.70 2.75 8.51
C PHE A 347 14.66 3.61 9.34
N ARG A 348 15.67 2.99 9.98
CA ARG A 348 16.66 3.75 10.77
C ARG A 348 17.46 4.72 9.91
N ALA A 349 17.93 4.30 8.74
CA ALA A 349 18.68 5.17 7.83
C ALA A 349 17.84 6.39 7.38
N SER A 350 16.54 6.20 7.12
CA SER A 350 15.62 7.29 6.79
C SER A 350 15.46 8.26 7.95
N LEU A 351 15.21 7.75 9.17
CA LEU A 351 15.00 8.57 10.37
C LEU A 351 16.26 9.37 10.75
N ASP A 352 17.43 8.76 10.68
CA ASP A 352 18.72 9.39 11.01
C ASP A 352 19.05 10.55 10.04
N HIS A 353 18.53 10.52 8.81
CA HIS A 353 18.63 11.60 7.83
C HIS A 353 17.44 12.56 7.85
N GLY A 354 16.53 12.41 8.82
CA GLY A 354 15.39 13.30 9.05
C GLY A 354 14.28 13.16 8.02
N PHE A 355 14.06 11.95 7.50
CA PHE A 355 12.89 11.60 6.71
C PHE A 355 11.78 11.02 7.58
N LYS A 356 10.54 11.21 7.14
CA LYS A 356 9.38 10.43 7.60
C LYS A 356 8.99 9.50 6.46
N PRO A 357 9.39 8.22 6.48
CA PRO A 357 9.11 7.33 5.37
C PRO A 357 7.61 7.01 5.29
N GLY A 358 7.12 6.85 4.06
CA GLY A 358 5.87 6.15 3.79
C GLY A 358 6.05 4.64 3.87
N LEU A 359 4.93 3.93 4.05
CA LEU A 359 4.89 2.46 4.09
C LEU A 359 4.19 1.90 2.85
N SER A 360 4.58 0.70 2.44
CA SER A 360 4.12 0.08 1.20
C SER A 360 3.94 -1.44 1.32
N SER A 361 2.94 -1.98 0.59
CA SER A 361 2.82 -3.43 0.37
C SER A 361 3.47 -3.92 -0.93
N ASP A 362 3.77 -3.00 -1.86
CA ASP A 362 4.50 -3.24 -3.08
C ASP A 362 3.82 -4.29 -3.99
N ILE A 363 4.20 -5.56 -3.90
CA ILE A 363 3.71 -6.66 -4.75
C ILE A 363 3.12 -7.84 -3.97
N VAL A 364 1.92 -8.28 -4.36
CA VAL A 364 1.29 -9.49 -3.81
C VAL A 364 1.83 -10.80 -4.40
N CYS A 365 2.76 -10.71 -5.37
CA CYS A 365 3.45 -11.88 -5.93
C CYS A 365 4.37 -12.56 -4.92
N VAL A 366 4.84 -11.77 -3.95
CA VAL A 366 5.82 -12.17 -2.95
C VAL A 366 5.21 -12.13 -1.56
N GLY A 367 4.58 -11.01 -1.19
CA GLY A 367 4.12 -10.74 0.17
C GLY A 367 2.60 -10.57 0.33
N SER A 368 2.23 -10.15 1.54
CA SER A 368 0.88 -9.78 1.92
C SER A 368 0.45 -8.45 1.29
N GLY A 369 -0.81 -8.37 0.86
CA GLY A 369 -1.38 -7.16 0.25
C GLY A 369 -1.93 -6.15 1.27
N ASP A 370 -1.65 -6.29 2.56
CA ASP A 370 -2.22 -5.45 3.62
C ASP A 370 -1.12 -4.72 4.42
N LEU A 371 -1.42 -3.49 4.83
CA LEU A 371 -0.47 -2.63 5.54
C LEU A 371 -0.38 -2.91 7.05
N PHE A 372 -1.28 -3.72 7.63
CA PHE A 372 -1.12 -4.16 9.02
C PHE A 372 0.07 -5.10 9.15
N SER A 373 0.18 -6.04 8.21
CA SER A 373 1.34 -6.92 8.08
C SER A 373 2.63 -6.10 7.84
N GLN A 374 2.61 -5.11 6.95
CA GLN A 374 3.79 -4.25 6.69
C GLN A 374 4.19 -3.42 7.91
N MET A 375 3.23 -2.84 8.64
CA MET A 375 3.52 -2.09 9.87
C MET A 375 4.19 -2.99 10.91
N ARG A 376 3.65 -4.20 11.10
CA ARG A 376 4.19 -5.17 12.06
C ARG A 376 5.59 -5.65 11.65
N LEU A 377 5.77 -6.03 10.39
CA LEU A 377 7.06 -6.53 9.88
C LEU A 377 8.14 -5.45 9.95
N GLY A 378 7.87 -4.25 9.45
CA GLY A 378 8.82 -3.13 9.49
C GLY A 378 9.20 -2.72 10.92
N LEU A 379 8.21 -2.57 11.80
CA LEU A 379 8.45 -2.20 13.19
C LEU A 379 9.27 -3.26 13.94
N GLN A 380 8.90 -4.53 13.80
CA GLN A 380 9.58 -5.61 14.50
C GLN A 380 10.99 -5.85 13.96
N PHE A 381 11.18 -5.77 12.64
CA PHE A 381 12.51 -5.81 12.02
C PHE A 381 13.42 -4.72 12.61
N GLN A 382 12.99 -3.45 12.57
CA GLN A 382 13.85 -2.36 13.01
C GLN A 382 14.10 -2.39 14.53
N ARG A 383 13.11 -2.77 15.34
CA ARG A 383 13.32 -2.98 16.78
C ARG A 383 14.35 -4.08 17.08
N CYS A 384 14.33 -5.17 16.31
CA CYS A 384 15.31 -6.23 16.44
C CYS A 384 16.72 -5.69 16.14
N MET A 385 16.90 -5.03 15.00
CA MET A 385 18.17 -4.45 14.57
C MET A 385 18.71 -3.42 15.57
N ASP A 386 17.87 -2.51 16.06
CA ASP A 386 18.27 -1.48 17.04
C ASP A 386 18.66 -2.12 18.39
N SER A 387 17.88 -3.11 18.84
CA SER A 387 18.13 -3.80 20.11
C SER A 387 19.42 -4.61 20.06
N GLU A 388 19.66 -5.33 18.96
CA GLU A 388 20.89 -6.09 18.75
C GLU A 388 22.10 -5.15 18.67
N ALA A 389 22.00 -4.06 17.91
CA ALA A 389 23.07 -3.07 17.81
C ALA A 389 23.44 -2.48 19.18
N GLU A 390 22.45 -2.13 20.00
CA GLU A 390 22.67 -1.60 21.34
C GLU A 390 23.28 -2.63 22.29
N ALA A 391 22.77 -3.86 22.27
CA ALA A 391 23.29 -4.95 23.09
C ALA A 391 24.75 -5.26 22.75
N ASN A 392 25.08 -5.33 21.45
CA ASN A 392 26.44 -5.56 20.97
C ASN A 392 27.39 -4.41 21.33
N ARG A 393 26.93 -3.15 21.23
CA ARG A 393 27.72 -1.96 21.56
C ARG A 393 28.01 -1.83 23.05
N THR A 394 27.07 -2.22 23.90
CA THR A 394 27.15 -1.99 25.36
C THR A 394 27.51 -3.23 26.18
N GLY A 395 27.37 -4.43 25.60
CA GLY A 395 27.51 -5.70 26.32
C GLY A 395 26.41 -5.94 27.36
N LYS A 396 25.24 -5.30 27.23
CA LYS A 396 24.13 -5.35 28.19
C LYS A 396 22.81 -5.70 27.52
N THR A 397 21.88 -6.26 28.30
CA THR A 397 20.50 -6.49 27.85
C THR A 397 19.81 -5.17 27.51
N THR A 398 19.09 -5.14 26.38
CA THR A 398 18.28 -4.00 25.96
C THR A 398 17.13 -3.75 26.93
N THR A 399 17.08 -2.55 27.52
CA THR A 399 16.03 -2.13 28.47
C THR A 399 15.09 -1.06 27.92
N LYS A 400 15.37 -0.55 26.71
CA LYS A 400 14.56 0.48 26.04
C LYS A 400 14.26 0.04 24.60
N ILE A 401 13.01 0.18 24.21
CA ILE A 401 12.58 0.07 22.81
C ILE A 401 12.35 1.49 22.29
N ASP A 402 13.07 1.87 21.25
CA ASP A 402 13.04 3.24 20.70
C ASP A 402 11.79 3.48 19.83
N LEU A 403 11.63 2.68 18.78
CA LEU A 403 10.47 2.79 17.89
C LEU A 403 9.20 2.23 18.53
N SER A 404 8.13 2.99 18.42
CA SER A 404 6.81 2.72 18.98
C SER A 404 5.82 2.27 17.90
N VAL A 405 4.64 1.80 18.33
CA VAL A 405 3.53 1.54 17.39
C VAL A 405 2.97 2.83 16.77
N ARG A 406 3.21 4.00 17.39
CA ARG A 406 2.82 5.30 16.81
C ARG A 406 3.68 5.65 15.61
N ASP A 407 4.95 5.25 15.61
CA ASP A 407 5.83 5.41 14.45
C ASP A 407 5.29 4.59 13.28
N ALA A 408 4.91 3.34 13.53
CA ALA A 408 4.30 2.49 12.51
C ALA A 408 2.98 3.03 11.95
N LEU A 409 2.09 3.53 12.82
CA LEU A 409 0.87 4.22 12.38
C LEU A 409 1.19 5.47 11.56
N THR A 410 2.23 6.22 11.95
CA THR A 410 2.68 7.39 11.19
C THR A 410 3.14 6.98 9.80
N TRP A 411 3.96 5.94 9.67
CA TRP A 411 4.40 5.44 8.35
C TRP A 411 3.23 5.08 7.45
N ALA A 412 2.17 4.48 7.99
CA ALA A 412 0.99 4.04 7.23
C ALA A 412 -0.10 5.12 7.05
N THR A 413 0.05 6.31 7.66
CA THR A 413 -0.94 7.40 7.58
C THR A 413 -0.26 8.72 7.21
N HIS A 414 -0.01 9.62 8.16
CA HIS A 414 0.53 10.94 7.91
C HIS A 414 1.88 10.93 7.18
N GLY A 415 2.78 10.00 7.49
CA GLY A 415 4.07 9.82 6.82
C GLY A 415 3.91 9.45 5.35
N SER A 416 3.09 8.45 5.03
CA SER A 416 2.71 8.14 3.64
C SER A 416 2.03 9.32 2.94
N ALA A 417 1.16 10.07 3.63
CA ALA A 417 0.53 11.26 3.06
C ALA A 417 1.59 12.33 2.69
N GLU A 418 2.57 12.57 3.56
CA GLU A 418 3.68 13.50 3.30
C GLU A 418 4.60 13.01 2.17
N ALA A 419 4.86 11.70 2.13
CA ALA A 419 5.64 11.08 1.06
C ALA A 419 4.98 11.22 -0.31
N MET A 420 3.64 11.23 -0.36
CA MET A 420 2.84 11.44 -1.56
C MET A 420 2.48 12.91 -1.84
N GLY A 421 2.89 13.85 -0.98
CA GLY A 421 2.54 15.28 -1.11
C GLY A 421 1.07 15.61 -0.85
N MET A 422 0.38 14.78 -0.07
CA MET A 422 -1.05 14.87 0.23
C MET A 422 -1.32 15.15 1.72
N GLU A 423 -0.31 15.52 2.51
CA GLU A 423 -0.40 15.69 3.97
C GLU A 423 -1.36 16.80 4.40
N LYS A 424 -1.67 17.74 3.51
CA LYS A 424 -2.69 18.80 3.75
C LYS A 424 -4.11 18.30 3.54
N GLU A 425 -4.30 17.17 2.87
CA GLU A 425 -5.61 16.64 2.50
C GLU A 425 -6.00 15.41 3.30
N ILE A 426 -5.07 14.50 3.59
CA ILE A 426 -5.32 13.19 4.20
C ILE A 426 -4.27 12.85 5.27
N GLY A 427 -4.30 11.62 5.79
CA GLY A 427 -3.30 11.06 6.72
C GLY A 427 -3.52 11.39 8.19
N SER A 428 -4.53 12.21 8.53
CA SER A 428 -4.95 12.46 9.90
C SER A 428 -6.44 12.83 9.95
N ILE A 429 -7.08 12.62 11.09
CA ILE A 429 -8.45 13.08 11.37
C ILE A 429 -8.35 14.50 11.95
N THR A 430 -8.30 15.47 11.04
CA THR A 430 -8.14 16.90 11.34
C THR A 430 -9.24 17.68 10.65
N LYS A 431 -9.81 18.68 11.32
CA LYS A 431 -10.79 19.59 10.71
C LYS A 431 -10.24 20.19 9.40
N GLY A 432 -11.03 20.14 8.33
CA GLY A 432 -10.70 20.64 7.00
C GLY A 432 -10.04 19.63 6.07
N LYS A 433 -9.56 18.49 6.58
CA LYS A 433 -9.07 17.36 5.77
C LYS A 433 -10.21 16.55 5.16
N LYS A 434 -9.88 15.70 4.18
CA LYS A 434 -10.80 14.78 3.52
C LYS A 434 -11.22 13.68 4.49
N ALA A 435 -12.47 13.23 4.36
CA ALA A 435 -13.02 12.16 5.17
C ALA A 435 -12.61 10.78 4.64
N ASP A 436 -11.32 10.46 4.82
CA ASP A 436 -10.72 9.16 4.56
C ASP A 436 -10.49 8.50 5.93
N ILE A 437 -11.40 7.60 6.32
CA ILE A 437 -11.53 7.07 7.70
C ILE A 437 -11.79 5.57 7.65
N ILE A 438 -11.21 4.82 8.59
CA ILE A 438 -11.54 3.40 8.79
C ILE A 438 -11.99 3.13 10.23
N ILE A 439 -12.73 2.03 10.40
CA ILE A 439 -13.08 1.47 11.70
C ILE A 439 -12.54 0.04 11.76
N VAL A 440 -11.69 -0.23 12.75
CA VAL A 440 -11.23 -1.58 13.08
C VAL A 440 -12.13 -2.14 14.17
N SER A 441 -12.74 -3.28 13.88
CA SER A 441 -13.65 -3.98 14.79
C SER A 441 -12.92 -4.53 16.01
N GLN A 442 -13.60 -4.54 17.15
CA GLN A 442 -13.20 -5.29 18.34
C GLN A 442 -14.18 -6.45 18.64
N LYS A 443 -15.11 -6.77 17.72
CA LYS A 443 -16.22 -7.72 17.96
C LYS A 443 -15.76 -9.15 18.23
N GLU A 444 -14.69 -9.57 17.58
CA GLU A 444 -14.11 -10.91 17.75
C GLU A 444 -13.15 -10.98 18.94
N ALA A 445 -12.88 -9.86 19.62
CA ALA A 445 -12.01 -9.84 20.79
C ALA A 445 -12.79 -10.25 22.04
N PHE A 446 -12.27 -11.21 22.80
CA PHE A 446 -12.85 -11.61 24.09
C PHE A 446 -12.78 -10.52 25.16
N VAL A 447 -11.87 -9.56 24.99
CA VAL A 447 -11.72 -8.37 25.83
C VAL A 447 -11.41 -7.15 24.96
N PRO A 448 -11.88 -5.94 25.31
CA PRO A 448 -11.49 -4.73 24.61
C PRO A 448 -9.97 -4.50 24.66
N SER A 449 -9.43 -3.84 23.63
CA SER A 449 -8.02 -3.46 23.61
C SER A 449 -7.65 -2.59 24.82
N SER A 450 -6.63 -3.01 25.57
CA SER A 450 -6.04 -2.18 26.63
C SER A 450 -5.10 -1.09 26.07
N TYR A 451 -4.71 -1.20 24.80
CA TYR A 451 -3.91 -0.19 24.12
C TYR A 451 -4.24 -0.19 22.61
N PRO A 452 -5.23 0.63 22.18
CA PRO A 452 -5.78 0.61 20.82
C PRO A 452 -4.74 0.69 19.71
N ALA A 453 -3.77 1.62 19.80
CA ALA A 453 -2.69 1.73 18.83
C ALA A 453 -1.83 0.45 18.75
N GLY A 454 -1.60 -0.21 19.88
CA GLY A 454 -0.91 -1.49 19.94
C GLY A 454 -1.70 -2.61 19.27
N SER A 455 -3.02 -2.69 19.52
CA SER A 455 -3.88 -3.69 18.87
C SER A 455 -4.00 -3.48 17.37
N VAL A 456 -4.09 -2.24 16.90
CA VAL A 456 -4.09 -1.92 15.46
C VAL A 456 -2.81 -2.42 14.79
N VAL A 457 -1.64 -2.10 15.34
CA VAL A 457 -0.37 -2.43 14.68
C VAL A 457 0.04 -3.89 14.85
N LEU A 458 -0.14 -4.48 16.03
CA LEU A 458 0.45 -5.77 16.36
C LEU A 458 -0.53 -6.94 16.23
N GLN A 459 -1.83 -6.70 16.39
CA GLN A 459 -2.83 -7.77 16.56
C GLN A 459 -3.90 -7.80 15.46
N THR A 460 -4.09 -6.71 14.73
CA THR A 460 -5.10 -6.62 13.67
C THR A 460 -4.61 -7.26 12.38
N THR A 461 -5.57 -7.75 11.58
CA THR A 461 -5.40 -8.18 10.19
C THR A 461 -6.44 -7.48 9.32
N SER A 462 -6.32 -7.59 8.00
CA SER A 462 -7.28 -6.99 7.05
C SER A 462 -8.74 -7.42 7.28
N SER A 463 -9.00 -8.61 7.83
CA SER A 463 -10.35 -9.05 8.18
C SER A 463 -10.96 -8.31 9.37
N GLY A 464 -10.13 -7.66 10.19
CA GLY A 464 -10.58 -6.83 11.32
C GLY A 464 -11.12 -5.46 10.90
N VAL A 465 -10.93 -5.04 9.65
CA VAL A 465 -11.47 -3.79 9.14
C VAL A 465 -12.97 -3.93 8.92
N ASP A 466 -13.78 -3.17 9.66
CA ASP A 466 -15.24 -3.19 9.59
C ASP A 466 -15.77 -2.20 8.54
N THR A 467 -15.31 -0.97 8.63
CA THR A 467 -15.80 0.16 7.83
C THR A 467 -14.66 0.89 7.16
N VAL A 468 -14.88 1.31 5.91
CA VAL A 468 -13.96 2.14 5.13
C VAL A 468 -14.76 3.25 4.47
N ILE A 469 -14.34 4.48 4.74
CA ILE A 469 -14.90 5.72 4.19
C ILE A 469 -13.79 6.39 3.39
N ILE A 470 -14.06 6.71 2.12
CA ILE A 470 -13.12 7.42 1.25
C ILE A 470 -13.82 8.65 0.73
N ASN A 471 -13.24 9.83 0.95
CA ASN A 471 -13.82 11.10 0.51
C ASN A 471 -15.29 11.28 0.98
N GLY A 472 -15.62 10.78 2.17
CA GLY A 472 -16.97 10.83 2.75
C GLY A 472 -17.95 9.75 2.30
N ASP A 473 -17.56 8.89 1.34
CA ASP A 473 -18.37 7.79 0.83
C ASP A 473 -18.04 6.49 1.56
N VAL A 474 -19.05 5.80 2.08
CA VAL A 474 -18.90 4.49 2.72
C VAL A 474 -18.68 3.42 1.64
N LYS A 475 -17.46 2.89 1.56
CA LYS A 475 -17.04 1.86 0.58
C LYS A 475 -17.07 0.45 1.15
N LYS A 476 -16.94 0.31 2.47
CA LYS A 476 -17.06 -0.95 3.23
C LYS A 476 -17.80 -0.67 4.53
N ARG A 477 -18.66 -1.59 4.95
CA ARG A 477 -19.39 -1.53 6.23
C ARG A 477 -19.73 -2.96 6.70
N PHE A 478 -19.65 -3.22 8.00
CA PHE A 478 -19.90 -4.55 8.56
C PHE A 478 -19.03 -5.65 7.94
N GLY A 479 -17.78 -5.31 7.61
CA GLY A 479 -16.86 -6.22 6.96
C GLY A 479 -17.16 -6.49 5.48
N LYS A 480 -18.19 -5.87 4.89
CA LYS A 480 -18.63 -6.11 3.49
C LYS A 480 -18.46 -4.86 2.63
N LEU A 481 -17.98 -5.04 1.39
CA LEU A 481 -17.90 -3.98 0.38
C LEU A 481 -19.31 -3.56 -0.06
N THR A 482 -19.55 -2.25 -0.21
CA THR A 482 -20.90 -1.71 -0.47
C THR A 482 -21.20 -1.44 -1.95
N GLN A 483 -20.16 -1.31 -2.79
CA GLN A 483 -20.28 -0.83 -4.18
C GLN A 483 -19.73 -1.81 -5.21
N GLN A 484 -19.21 -2.97 -4.79
CA GLN A 484 -18.50 -3.91 -5.66
C GLN A 484 -19.23 -5.26 -5.74
N ASN A 485 -19.42 -5.77 -6.96
CA ASN A 485 -19.92 -7.13 -7.18
C ASN A 485 -18.74 -8.12 -7.06
N THR A 486 -18.46 -8.56 -5.83
CA THR A 486 -17.28 -9.38 -5.52
C THR A 486 -17.28 -10.73 -6.23
N ASP A 487 -18.45 -11.34 -6.44
CA ASP A 487 -18.55 -12.64 -7.11
C ASP A 487 -18.26 -12.52 -8.60
N LYS A 488 -18.77 -11.46 -9.25
CA LYS A 488 -18.41 -11.15 -10.64
C LYS A 488 -16.92 -10.84 -10.78
N ILE A 489 -16.37 -9.97 -9.93
CA ILE A 489 -14.94 -9.63 -9.95
C ILE A 489 -14.09 -10.89 -9.80
N ARG A 490 -14.43 -11.78 -8.86
CA ARG A 490 -13.71 -13.05 -8.64
C ARG A 490 -13.78 -13.95 -9.88
N SER A 491 -14.95 -14.07 -10.50
CA SER A 491 -15.14 -14.87 -11.72
C SER A 491 -14.30 -14.34 -12.89
N ASP A 492 -14.38 -13.05 -13.17
CA ASP A 492 -13.66 -12.39 -14.27
C ASP A 492 -12.14 -12.43 -14.03
N ALA A 493 -11.69 -12.17 -12.80
CA ALA A 493 -10.29 -12.24 -12.40
C ALA A 493 -9.72 -13.65 -12.54
N THR A 494 -10.51 -14.68 -12.22
CA THR A 494 -10.09 -16.08 -12.41
C THR A 494 -9.87 -16.38 -13.89
N GLU A 495 -10.72 -15.86 -14.77
CA GLU A 495 -10.57 -16.05 -16.21
C GLU A 495 -9.35 -15.30 -16.75
N ALA A 496 -9.13 -14.04 -16.33
CA ALA A 496 -7.93 -13.29 -16.66
C ALA A 496 -6.66 -14.02 -16.23
N LEU A 497 -6.62 -14.56 -15.00
CA LEU A 497 -5.50 -15.36 -14.51
C LEU A 497 -5.23 -16.59 -15.40
N ARG A 498 -6.28 -17.31 -15.83
CA ARG A 498 -6.10 -18.46 -16.74
C ARG A 498 -5.50 -18.04 -18.08
N ARG A 499 -5.90 -16.90 -18.65
CA ARG A 499 -5.32 -16.37 -19.89
C ARG A 499 -3.84 -16.05 -19.70
N ILE A 500 -3.49 -15.33 -18.63
CA ILE A 500 -2.11 -14.97 -18.30
C ILE A 500 -1.25 -16.24 -18.13
N GLN A 501 -1.72 -17.21 -17.33
CA GLN A 501 -1.02 -18.48 -17.12
C GLN A 501 -0.82 -19.26 -18.43
N LYS A 502 -1.81 -19.26 -19.32
CA LYS A 502 -1.71 -19.92 -20.63
C LYS A 502 -0.67 -19.23 -21.51
N ALA A 503 -0.60 -17.91 -21.50
CA ALA A 503 0.41 -17.14 -22.24
C ALA A 503 1.82 -17.37 -21.65
N ALA A 504 1.94 -17.28 -20.32
CA ALA A 504 3.20 -17.42 -19.59
C ALA A 504 3.86 -18.80 -19.78
N LYS A 505 3.09 -19.87 -20.03
CA LYS A 505 3.64 -21.21 -20.35
C LYS A 505 4.54 -21.23 -21.59
N LYS A 506 4.44 -20.25 -22.48
CA LYS A 506 5.27 -20.13 -23.69
C LYS A 506 6.59 -19.39 -23.44
N LEU A 507 6.73 -18.75 -22.29
CA LEU A 507 7.93 -18.00 -21.95
C LEU A 507 9.09 -18.96 -21.65
N PRO A 508 10.31 -18.60 -22.06
CA PRO A 508 11.48 -19.35 -21.67
C PRO A 508 11.65 -19.31 -20.16
N LYS A 509 12.02 -20.45 -19.56
CA LYS A 509 12.46 -20.48 -18.17
C LYS A 509 13.93 -20.13 -18.13
N GLN A 510 14.28 -19.14 -17.33
CA GLN A 510 15.68 -18.80 -17.08
C GLN A 510 16.20 -19.60 -15.90
N THR A 511 17.42 -20.10 -16.03
CA THR A 511 18.23 -20.66 -14.96
C THR A 511 18.78 -19.55 -14.07
N ALA A 512 19.20 -19.88 -12.85
CA ALA A 512 19.83 -18.91 -11.95
C ALA A 512 21.12 -18.30 -12.56
N GLU A 513 21.85 -19.07 -13.36
CA GLU A 513 23.07 -18.62 -14.05
C GLU A 513 22.76 -17.62 -15.17
N GLU A 514 21.71 -17.86 -15.97
CA GLU A 514 21.25 -16.91 -16.99
C GLU A 514 20.76 -15.60 -16.36
N VAL A 515 20.06 -15.68 -15.22
CA VAL A 515 19.62 -14.50 -14.46
C VAL A 515 20.81 -13.71 -13.93
N ALA A 516 21.82 -14.38 -13.38
CA ALA A 516 23.04 -13.73 -12.89
C ALA A 516 23.79 -13.03 -14.04
N THR A 517 23.97 -13.72 -15.16
CA THR A 517 24.64 -13.18 -16.35
C THR A 517 23.91 -11.94 -16.90
N PHE A 518 22.58 -11.99 -16.96
CA PHE A 518 21.77 -10.83 -17.34
C PHE A 518 22.00 -9.64 -16.39
N PHE A 519 22.09 -9.89 -15.09
CA PHE A 519 22.30 -8.85 -14.09
C PHE A 519 23.69 -8.22 -14.19
N ASP A 520 24.73 -9.00 -14.48
CA ASP A 520 26.09 -8.50 -14.70
C ASP A 520 26.15 -7.60 -15.95
N ALA A 521 25.54 -8.04 -17.06
CA ALA A 521 25.43 -7.23 -18.27
C ALA A 521 24.67 -5.92 -18.02
N ALA A 522 23.58 -5.96 -17.24
CA ALA A 522 22.83 -4.77 -16.87
C ALA A 522 23.68 -3.80 -16.02
N GLN A 523 24.55 -4.30 -15.14
CA GLN A 523 25.47 -3.46 -14.38
C GLN A 523 26.53 -2.78 -15.26
N GLU A 524 27.08 -3.48 -16.25
CA GLU A 524 28.00 -2.87 -17.22
C GLU A 524 27.31 -1.76 -18.00
N GLN A 525 26.12 -2.04 -18.53
CA GLN A 525 25.33 -1.05 -19.26
C GLN A 525 24.97 0.17 -18.38
N ALA A 526 24.68 -0.06 -17.10
CA ALA A 526 24.41 1.01 -16.15
C ALA A 526 25.61 1.93 -15.94
N ARG A 527 26.84 1.40 -15.90
CA ARG A 527 28.06 2.22 -15.81
C ARG A 527 28.20 3.16 -17.01
N GLU A 528 27.95 2.65 -18.21
CA GLU A 528 27.98 3.47 -19.43
C GLU A 528 26.91 4.57 -19.38
N ASN A 529 25.68 4.19 -19.00
CA ASN A 529 24.55 5.11 -18.92
C ASN A 529 24.81 6.22 -17.88
N PHE A 530 25.31 5.89 -16.69
CA PHE A 530 25.63 6.89 -15.67
C PHE A 530 26.81 7.77 -16.07
N SER A 531 27.86 7.19 -16.67
CA SER A 531 28.99 7.97 -17.20
C SER A 531 28.53 9.01 -18.23
N ALA A 532 27.61 8.63 -19.12
CA ALA A 532 27.03 9.54 -20.10
C ALA A 532 26.26 10.71 -19.45
N GLY A 533 25.74 10.53 -18.22
CA GLY A 533 25.06 11.57 -17.47
C GLY A 533 25.92 12.79 -17.14
N TYR A 534 27.23 12.63 -16.94
CA TYR A 534 28.15 13.75 -16.73
C TYR A 534 28.49 14.53 -18.01
N SER A 535 28.18 13.93 -19.17
CA SER A 535 28.34 14.57 -20.49
C SER A 535 27.01 15.05 -21.08
N TYR A 536 25.90 14.84 -20.37
CA TYR A 536 24.58 15.27 -20.82
C TYR A 536 24.55 16.81 -20.91
N LYS A 537 24.27 17.31 -22.10
CA LYS A 537 24.02 18.74 -22.35
C LYS A 537 22.56 18.89 -22.69
N LYS A 538 21.86 19.69 -21.88
CA LYS A 538 20.45 20.01 -22.08
C LYS A 538 20.22 20.77 -23.37
#